data_AF-A0A840NYU3-F1
#
_entry.id   AF-A0A840NYU3-F1
#
_cell.length_a   1.000
_cell.length_b   1.000
_cell.length_c   1.000
_cell.angle_alpha   90.00
_cell.angle_beta   90.00
_cell.angle_gamma   90.00
#
_symmetry.space_group_name_H-M   'P 1'
#
loop_
_entity.id
_entity.type
_entity.pdbx_description
1 polymer ?
#
loop_
_entity_poly.entity_id
_entity_poly.type
_entity_poly.pdbx_seq_one_letter_code
_entity_poly.pdbx_strand_id
1 'polypeptide(L)'
;MKFEALNYNIEGARKEARQGAAIGLAVSNLRYNDTPGKLSVAFGSGLWRSQSALAFGTGYTSEDGKIRSNISATSAGGHWGVGVGFSLTLN
;
A
#
# COMPACT_ATOMS: atom_id res chain seq x y z
N MET A 1 -30.84 -8.11 19.45
CA MET A 1 -30.68 -9.20 18.45
C MET A 1 -30.36 -8.66 17.05
N LYS A 2 -31.33 -8.34 16.17
CA LYS A 2 -31.03 -7.90 14.77
C LYS A 2 -30.36 -6.52 14.68
N PHE A 3 -30.77 -5.57 15.52
CA PHE A 3 -30.20 -4.21 15.52
C PHE A 3 -28.75 -4.17 16.03
N GLU A 4 -28.42 -4.95 17.07
CA GLU A 4 -27.04 -5.07 17.58
C GLU A 4 -26.11 -5.72 16.55
N ALA A 5 -26.56 -6.77 15.87
CA ALA A 5 -25.80 -7.40 14.79
C ALA A 5 -25.52 -6.41 13.65
N LEU A 6 -26.51 -5.57 13.29
CA LEU A 6 -26.32 -4.53 12.29
C LEU A 6 -25.34 -3.46 12.75
N ASN A 7 -25.43 -2.99 13.99
CA ASN A 7 -24.49 -2.01 14.53
C ASN A 7 -23.05 -2.54 14.53
N TYR A 8 -22.85 -3.79 14.93
CA TYR A 8 -21.54 -4.45 14.87
C TYR A 8 -20.98 -4.50 13.44
N ASN A 9 -21.82 -4.84 12.46
CA ASN A 9 -21.41 -4.86 11.05
C ASN A 9 -21.03 -3.47 10.53
N ILE A 10 -21.75 -2.41 10.95
CA ILE A 10 -21.44 -1.03 10.56
C ILE A 10 -20.10 -0.59 11.17
N GLU A 11 -19.83 -0.92 12.43
CA GLU A 11 -18.55 -0.63 13.08
C GLU A 11 -17.40 -1.38 12.42
N GLY A 12 -17.61 -2.65 12.07
CA GLY A 12 -16.67 -3.46 11.29
C GLY A 12 -16.34 -2.82 9.94
N ALA A 13 -17.36 -2.49 9.14
CA ALA A 13 -17.18 -1.85 7.85
C ALA A 13 -16.44 -0.49 7.97
N ARG A 14 -16.76 0.29 9.00
CA ARG A 14 -16.06 1.56 9.26
C ARG A 14 -14.60 1.35 9.65
N LYS A 15 -14.30 0.29 10.40
CA LYS A 15 -12.94 -0.10 10.77
C LYS A 15 -12.14 -0.51 9.54
N GLU A 16 -12.69 -1.38 8.69
CA GLU A 16 -12.07 -1.80 7.43
C GLU A 16 -11.81 -0.62 6.49
N ALA A 17 -12.77 0.30 6.35
CA ALA A 17 -12.57 1.51 5.54
C ALA A 17 -11.40 2.38 6.04
N ARG A 18 -11.25 2.51 7.38
CA ARG A 18 -10.13 3.25 7.97
C ARG A 18 -8.80 2.51 7.79
N GLN A 19 -8.80 1.18 7.86
CA GLN A 19 -7.62 0.35 7.55
C GLN A 19 -7.20 0.55 6.10
N GLY A 20 -8.15 0.55 5.15
CA GLY A 20 -7.88 0.85 3.74
C GLY A 20 -7.23 2.22 3.53
N ALA A 21 -7.70 3.26 4.24
CA ALA A 21 -7.07 4.58 4.21
C ALA A 21 -5.64 4.57 4.78
N ALA A 22 -5.40 3.89 5.91
CA ALA A 22 -4.06 3.72 6.47
C ALA A 22 -3.13 2.97 5.50
N ILE A 23 -3.62 1.92 4.84
CA ILE A 23 -2.91 1.19 3.79
C ILE A 23 -2.52 2.13 2.65
N GLY A 24 -3.47 2.92 2.15
CA GLY A 24 -3.22 3.88 1.06
C GLY A 24 -2.08 4.84 1.41
N LEU A 25 -2.09 5.39 2.64
CA LEU A 25 -1.02 6.25 3.14
C LEU A 25 0.33 5.51 3.25
N ALA A 26 0.32 4.25 3.69
CA ALA A 26 1.55 3.46 3.83
C ALA A 26 2.20 3.19 2.47
N VAL A 27 1.40 2.73 1.50
CA VAL A 27 1.89 2.38 0.15
C VAL A 27 2.31 3.63 -0.64
N SER A 28 1.60 4.75 -0.51
CA SER A 28 1.96 6.00 -1.21
C SER A 28 3.32 6.57 -0.78
N ASN A 29 3.81 6.18 0.40
CA ASN A 29 5.11 6.61 0.91
C ASN A 29 6.27 5.71 0.45
N LEU A 30 6.00 4.61 -0.27
CA LEU A 30 7.06 3.77 -0.82
C LEU A 30 7.78 4.50 -1.95
N ARG A 31 9.08 4.73 -1.78
CA ARG A 31 9.95 5.37 -2.78
C ARG A 31 11.03 4.41 -3.21
N TYR A 32 11.12 4.21 -4.52
CA TYR A 32 12.06 3.29 -5.17
C TYR A 32 13.23 4.08 -5.77
N ASN A 33 14.35 3.39 -5.98
CA ASN A 33 15.52 4.02 -6.60
C ASN A 33 15.33 4.09 -8.12
N ASP A 34 15.52 5.28 -8.68
CA ASP A 34 15.38 5.55 -10.11
C ASP A 34 16.67 5.29 -10.91
N THR A 35 17.71 4.73 -10.29
CA THR A 35 18.96 4.39 -10.98
C THR A 35 18.74 3.23 -11.96
N PRO A 36 19.09 3.38 -13.26
CA PRO A 36 18.92 2.33 -14.26
C PRO A 36 19.60 1.00 -13.88
N GLY A 37 18.90 -0.12 -14.11
CA GLY A 37 19.39 -1.48 -13.82
C GLY A 37 19.47 -1.83 -12.33
N LYS A 38 18.87 -1.04 -11.43
CA LYS A 38 18.90 -1.32 -9.99
C LYS A 38 17.58 -1.87 -9.48
N LEU A 39 17.70 -2.87 -8.60
CA LEU A 39 16.65 -3.30 -7.70
C LEU A 39 16.72 -2.47 -6.42
N SER A 40 15.56 -2.07 -5.91
CA SER A 40 15.42 -1.31 -4.67
C SER A 40 14.34 -1.88 -3.78
N VAL A 41 14.44 -1.62 -2.48
CA VAL A 41 13.45 -2.00 -1.47
C VAL A 41 13.00 -0.75 -0.73
N ALA A 42 11.74 -0.71 -0.31
CA ALA A 42 11.13 0.41 0.39
C ALA A 42 10.22 -0.08 1.52
N PHE A 43 10.11 0.73 2.57
CA PHE A 43 9.20 0.52 3.69
C PHE A 43 8.38 1.78 3.91
N GLY A 44 7.11 1.61 4.24
CA GLY A 44 6.16 2.68 4.48
C GLY A 44 5.26 2.35 5.64
N SER A 45 4.72 3.38 6.28
CA SER A 45 3.67 3.23 7.28
C SER A 45 2.62 4.31 7.11
N GLY A 46 1.42 4.03 7.58
CA GLY A 46 0.28 4.94 7.48
C GLY A 46 -0.58 4.85 8.72
N LEU A 47 -1.06 5.99 9.19
CA LEU A 47 -1.95 6.12 10.33
C LEU A 47 -3.18 6.91 9.91
N TRP A 48 -4.37 6.33 10.12
CA TRP A 48 -5.63 7.01 9.85
C TRP A 48 -6.71 6.61 10.84
N ARG A 49 -7.28 7.60 11.55
CA ARG A 49 -8.40 7.41 12.51
C ARG A 49 -8.25 6.15 13.39
N SER A 50 -7.13 6.07 14.10
CA SER A 50 -6.78 4.97 15.01
C SER A 50 -6.57 3.60 14.35
N GLN A 51 -6.42 3.55 13.02
CA GLN A 51 -5.94 2.38 12.31
C GLN A 51 -4.53 2.65 11.77
N SER A 52 -3.69 1.63 11.81
CA SER A 52 -2.32 1.68 11.32
C SER A 52 -2.11 0.63 10.24
N ALA A 53 -1.25 0.95 9.29
CA ALA A 53 -0.80 0.03 8.27
C ALA A 53 0.71 0.10 8.10
N LEU A 54 1.30 -1.02 7.73
CA LEU A 54 2.68 -1.13 7.28
C LEU A 54 2.69 -1.58 5.83
N ALA A 55 3.59 -1.02 5.05
CA ALA A 55 3.81 -1.39 3.67
C ALA A 55 5.30 -1.71 3.45
N PHE A 56 5.55 -2.70 2.62
CA PHE A 56 6.86 -3.10 2.13
C PHE A 56 6.77 -3.22 0.62
N GLY A 57 7.80 -2.81 -0.11
CA GLY A 57 7.81 -3.00 -1.55
C GLY A 57 9.21 -3.12 -2.11
N THR A 58 9.26 -3.62 -3.33
CA THR A 58 10.47 -3.64 -4.15
C THR A 58 10.18 -2.99 -5.49
N GLY A 59 11.19 -2.35 -6.06
CA GLY A 59 11.09 -1.63 -7.32
C GLY A 59 12.29 -1.89 -8.21
N TYR A 60 12.04 -1.98 -9.51
CA TYR A 60 13.05 -2.15 -10.54
C TYR A 60 12.94 -1.04 -11.58
N THR A 61 14.08 -0.49 -11.95
CA THR A 61 14.21 0.48 -13.04
C THR A 61 14.95 -0.19 -14.20
N SER A 62 14.39 -0.14 -15.40
CA SER A 62 14.99 -0.72 -16.60
C SER A 62 16.37 -0.13 -16.89
N GLU A 63 17.18 -0.86 -17.66
CA GLU A 63 18.54 -0.43 -18.00
C GLU A 63 18.58 0.88 -18.81
N ASP A 64 17.53 1.15 -19.59
CA ASP A 64 17.36 2.40 -20.33
C ASP A 64 16.71 3.53 -19.49
N GLY A 65 16.34 3.25 -18.24
CA GLY A 65 15.69 4.19 -17.33
C GLY A 65 14.26 4.59 -17.72
N LYS A 66 13.70 4.04 -18.80
CA LYS A 66 12.39 4.45 -19.33
C LYS A 66 11.22 3.77 -18.63
N ILE A 67 11.44 2.57 -18.10
CA ILE A 67 10.42 1.75 -17.47
C ILE A 67 10.78 1.59 -16.00
N ARG A 68 9.81 1.85 -15.13
CA ARG A 68 9.91 1.47 -13.72
C ARG A 68 8.74 0.58 -13.35
N SER A 69 9.01 -0.47 -12.60
CA SER A 69 8.02 -1.36 -12.03
C SER A 69 8.21 -1.47 -10.53
N ASN A 70 7.13 -1.71 -9.81
CA ASN A 70 7.20 -2.00 -8.39
C ASN A 70 6.11 -3.00 -8.00
N ILE A 71 6.40 -3.73 -6.93
CA ILE A 71 5.47 -4.60 -6.24
C ILE A 71 5.52 -4.26 -4.75
N SER A 72 4.37 -4.26 -4.11
CA SER A 72 4.24 -3.96 -2.69
C SER A 72 3.31 -4.93 -2.01
N ALA A 73 3.57 -5.18 -0.73
CA ALA A 73 2.70 -5.87 0.19
C ALA A 73 2.43 -4.94 1.38
N THR A 74 1.21 -4.99 1.90
CA THR A 74 0.77 -4.13 3.00
C THR A 74 -0.01 -4.97 4.01
N SER A 75 0.03 -4.58 5.27
CA SER A 75 -0.81 -5.18 6.31
C SER A 75 -1.42 -4.14 7.22
N ALA A 76 -2.69 -4.32 7.57
CA ALA A 76 -3.41 -3.50 8.53
C ALA A 76 -4.44 -4.36 9.29
N GLY A 77 -4.41 -4.29 10.62
CA GLY A 77 -5.42 -4.89 11.49
C GLY A 77 -5.75 -6.36 11.23
N GLY A 78 -4.73 -7.19 10.93
CA GLY A 78 -4.86 -8.63 10.70
C GLY A 78 -5.07 -9.04 9.23
N HIS A 79 -5.28 -8.08 8.34
CA HIS A 79 -5.41 -8.32 6.90
C HIS A 79 -4.13 -7.93 6.17
N TRP A 80 -3.91 -8.55 5.01
CA TRP A 80 -2.82 -8.20 4.11
C TRP A 80 -3.36 -7.95 2.70
N GLY A 81 -2.61 -7.19 1.91
CA GLY A 81 -2.91 -6.90 0.52
C GLY A 81 -1.62 -6.75 -0.28
N VAL A 82 -1.74 -6.82 -1.60
CA VAL A 82 -0.62 -6.63 -2.54
C VAL A 82 -1.00 -5.65 -3.62
N GLY A 83 -0.01 -4.96 -4.18
CA GLY A 83 -0.18 -4.02 -5.28
C GLY A 83 1.01 -4.04 -6.22
N VAL A 84 0.76 -3.75 -7.49
CA VAL A 84 1.79 -3.59 -8.52
C VAL A 84 1.63 -2.25 -9.21
N GLY A 85 2.73 -1.63 -9.60
CA GLY A 85 2.76 -0.35 -10.29
C GLY A 85 3.78 -0.36 -11.42
N PHE A 86 3.43 0.32 -12.52
CA PHE A 86 4.32 0.51 -13.67
C PHE A 86 4.29 1.97 -14.10
N SER A 87 5.45 2.53 -14.46
CA SER A 87 5.57 3.86 -15.04
C SER A 87 6.43 3.81 -16.28
N LEU A 88 6.02 4.57 -17.31
CA LEU A 88 6.70 4.70 -18.59
C LEU A 88 7.04 6.18 -18.82
N THR A 89 8.28 6.46 -19.20
CA THR A 89 8.71 7.79 -19.62
C THR A 89 8.69 7.84 -21.16
N LEU A 90 7.87 8.73 -21.74
CA LEU A 90 7.73 8.91 -23.19
C LEU A 90 8.51 10.17 -23.60
N ASN A 91 9.53 9.99 -24.46
CA ASN A 91 10.25 11.06 -25.15
C ASN A 91 10.60 10.63 -26.57
#